data_AF-A0A2G5HY97-F1
#
_entry.id   AF-A0A2G5HY97-F1
#
_cell.length_a   1.000
_cell.length_b   1.000
_cell.length_c   1.000
_cell.angle_alpha   90.00
_cell.angle_beta   90.00
_cell.angle_gamma   90.00
#
_symmetry.space_group_name_H-M   'P 1'
#
loop_
_entity.id
_entity.type
_entity.pdbx_description
1 polymer ?
#
loop_
_entity_poly.entity_id
_entity_poly.type
_entity_poly.pdbx_seq_one_letter_code
_entity_poly.pdbx_strand_id
1 'polypeptide(L)'
;MYYDEKKGWKPGQSGLLHRLTPIGHVLKSDHDSGRITAILSALPTPTKQQGINFWEKDPVTNRYEITWTKENGELYGPGEQRRPIFKCNEWTAQHAIPALQRAGILRPWS
;
A
#
# COMPACT_ATOMS: atom_id res chain seq x y z
N MET A 1 0.27 2.67 -6.50
CA MET A 1 0.09 1.41 -5.74
C MET A 1 -1.18 0.76 -6.25
N TYR A 2 -1.27 -0.58 -6.28
CA TYR A 2 -2.51 -1.31 -6.55
C TYR A 2 -2.73 -2.35 -5.45
N TYR A 3 -3.99 -2.70 -5.18
CA TYR A 3 -4.31 -3.81 -4.29
C TYR A 3 -3.98 -5.14 -4.98
N ASP A 4 -3.26 -6.02 -4.29
CA ASP A 4 -2.90 -7.34 -4.79
C ASP A 4 -3.06 -8.38 -3.68
N GLU A 5 -3.75 -9.46 -3.99
CA GLU A 5 -3.94 -10.59 -3.09
C GLU A 5 -3.12 -11.79 -3.56
N LYS A 6 -2.06 -12.10 -2.80
CA LYS A 6 -1.19 -13.24 -3.12
C LYS A 6 -1.81 -14.55 -2.65
N LYS A 7 -2.38 -15.31 -3.58
CA LYS A 7 -2.91 -16.66 -3.33
C LYS A 7 -1.80 -17.60 -2.84
N GLY A 8 -2.06 -18.33 -1.76
CA GLY A 8 -1.14 -19.34 -1.22
C GLY A 8 0.13 -18.78 -0.56
N TRP A 9 0.24 -17.46 -0.41
CA TRP A 9 1.37 -16.84 0.28
C TRP A 9 1.35 -17.16 1.78
N LYS A 10 2.44 -17.74 2.29
CA LYS A 10 2.63 -18.01 3.72
C LYS A 10 3.67 -17.03 4.25
N PRO A 11 3.31 -16.04 5.09
CA PRO A 11 4.24 -15.03 5.59
C PRO A 11 5.52 -15.63 6.22
N GLY A 12 5.39 -16.76 6.94
CA GLY A 12 6.51 -17.44 7.58
C GLY A 12 7.56 -18.05 6.64
N GLN A 13 7.33 -18.09 5.33
CA GLN A 13 8.31 -18.55 4.34
C GLN A 13 9.27 -17.43 3.89
N SER A 14 9.01 -16.18 4.27
CA SER A 14 9.88 -15.06 3.91
C SER A 14 11.07 -14.95 4.86
N GLY A 15 12.30 -15.04 4.32
CA GLY A 15 13.53 -14.76 5.08
C GLY A 15 13.65 -13.30 5.56
N LEU A 16 12.77 -12.41 5.11
CA LEU A 16 12.72 -11.00 5.50
C LEU A 16 11.69 -10.73 6.62
N LEU A 17 10.90 -11.73 7.04
CA LEU A 17 9.93 -11.56 8.12
C LEU A 17 10.66 -11.50 9.46
N HIS A 18 10.83 -10.29 10.01
CA HIS A 18 11.46 -10.12 11.33
C HIS A 18 10.51 -10.41 12.50
N ARG A 19 9.24 -9.96 12.41
CA ARG A 19 8.25 -10.10 13.47
C ARG A 19 6.84 -10.15 12.89
N LEU A 20 5.98 -10.95 13.51
CA LEU A 20 4.54 -10.98 13.25
C LEU A 20 3.80 -10.60 14.54
N THR A 21 3.01 -9.54 14.49
CA THR A 21 2.16 -9.10 15.61
C THR A 21 0.70 -9.29 15.21
N PRO A 22 0.00 -10.30 15.76
CA PRO A 22 -1.42 -10.51 15.48
C PRO A 22 -2.26 -9.34 16.00
N ILE A 23 -3.10 -8.75 15.15
CA ILE A 23 -3.94 -7.58 15.50
C ILE A 23 -5.40 -7.93 15.81
N GLY A 24 -5.76 -9.21 15.73
CA GLY A 24 -7.11 -9.70 15.96
C GLY A 24 -7.34 -11.03 15.26
N HIS A 25 -8.61 -11.41 15.14
CA HIS A 25 -9.05 -12.64 14.49
C HIS A 25 -10.15 -12.36 13.46
N VAL A 26 -10.28 -13.26 12.49
CA VAL A 26 -11.36 -13.29 11.50
C VAL A 26 -12.04 -14.66 11.56
N LEU A 27 -13.32 -14.74 11.25
CA LEU A 27 -13.98 -16.04 11.11
C LEU A 27 -13.50 -16.74 9.84
N LYS A 28 -13.42 -18.08 9.90
CA LYS A 28 -13.10 -18.89 8.72
C LYS A 28 -14.07 -18.65 7.57
N SER A 29 -15.37 -18.52 7.86
CA SER A 29 -16.39 -18.21 6.85
C SER A 29 -16.13 -16.88 6.15
N ASP A 30 -15.67 -15.85 6.88
CA ASP A 30 -15.35 -14.55 6.28
C ASP A 30 -14.07 -14.60 5.45
N HIS A 31 -13.05 -15.33 5.93
CA HIS A 31 -11.81 -15.56 5.18
C HIS A 31 -12.07 -16.28 3.85
N ASP A 32 -12.85 -17.36 3.88
CA ASP A 32 -13.07 -18.21 2.70
C ASP A 32 -14.11 -17.62 1.72
N SER A 33 -14.92 -16.64 2.16
CA SER A 33 -16.00 -16.04 1.35
C SER A 33 -15.55 -15.01 0.30
N GLY A 34 -14.29 -14.56 0.35
CA GLY A 34 -13.81 -13.45 -0.50
C GLY A 34 -14.28 -12.06 -0.05
N ARG A 35 -14.99 -11.95 1.09
CA ARG A 35 -15.43 -10.65 1.65
C ARG A 35 -14.26 -9.72 1.98
N ILE A 36 -13.15 -10.26 2.46
CA ILE A 36 -11.92 -9.49 2.73
C ILE A 36 -11.43 -8.82 1.45
N THR A 37 -11.27 -9.58 0.37
CA THR A 37 -10.86 -9.10 -0.94
C THR A 37 -11.81 -8.05 -1.49
N ALA A 38 -13.12 -8.29 -1.40
CA ALA A 38 -14.14 -7.36 -1.88
C ALA A 38 -14.05 -6.00 -1.16
N ILE A 39 -13.83 -5.99 0.15
CA ILE A 39 -13.68 -4.74 0.92
C ILE A 39 -12.37 -4.05 0.56
N LEU A 40 -11.24 -4.77 0.62
CA LEU A 40 -9.92 -4.14 0.47
C LEU A 40 -9.65 -3.64 -0.95
N SER A 41 -10.16 -4.33 -1.97
CA SER A 41 -10.03 -3.89 -3.38
C SER A 41 -10.90 -2.67 -3.71
N ALA A 42 -11.96 -2.42 -2.95
CA ALA A 42 -12.83 -1.25 -3.11
C ALA A 42 -12.30 0.01 -2.41
N LEU A 43 -11.26 -0.09 -1.57
CA LEU A 43 -10.68 1.04 -0.88
C LEU A 43 -9.83 1.91 -1.83
N PRO A 44 -9.77 3.23 -1.59
CA PRO A 44 -8.96 4.12 -2.43
C PRO A 44 -7.49 3.76 -2.33
N THR A 45 -6.82 3.57 -3.46
CA THR A 45 -5.37 3.37 -3.48
C THR A 45 -4.64 4.72 -3.48
N PRO A 46 -3.46 4.82 -2.86
CA PRO A 46 -2.64 6.03 -2.92
C PRO A 46 -2.32 6.38 -4.37
N THR A 47 -2.53 7.65 -4.73
CA THR A 47 -2.19 8.18 -6.06
C THR A 47 -0.68 8.13 -6.31
N LYS A 48 -0.26 8.35 -7.55
CA LYS A 48 1.16 8.29 -7.93
C LYS A 48 1.99 9.28 -7.12
N GLN A 49 3.08 8.80 -6.51
CA GLN A 49 3.98 9.62 -5.68
C GLN A 49 5.37 9.76 -6.28
N GLN A 50 5.81 8.75 -7.04
CA GLN A 50 7.09 8.74 -7.72
C GLN A 50 6.92 8.24 -9.15
N GLY A 51 7.83 8.66 -10.01
CA GLY A 51 7.90 8.25 -11.41
C GLY A 51 9.32 8.29 -11.92
N ILE A 52 9.56 7.65 -13.06
CA ILE A 52 10.82 7.80 -13.80
C ILE A 52 10.90 9.25 -14.28
N ASN A 53 12.02 9.91 -14.01
CA ASN A 53 12.32 11.24 -14.48
C ASN A 53 12.68 11.18 -15.97
N PHE A 54 11.70 11.28 -16.87
CA PHE A 54 11.97 11.30 -18.31
C PHE A 54 12.52 12.64 -18.82
N TRP A 55 12.56 13.65 -17.96
CA TRP A 55 12.89 15.04 -18.32
C TRP A 55 14.37 15.35 -18.13
N GLU A 56 15.01 14.72 -17.16
CA GLU A 56 16.43 14.89 -16.89
C GLU A 56 17.11 13.53 -16.81
N LYS A 57 17.96 13.26 -17.80
CA LYS A 57 18.82 12.09 -17.82
C LYS A 57 20.07 12.40 -17.03
N ASP A 58 20.46 11.52 -16.13
CA ASP A 58 21.72 11.64 -15.41
C ASP A 58 22.88 11.66 -16.43
N PRO A 59 23.68 12.75 -16.49
CA PRO A 59 24.74 12.90 -17.49
C PRO A 59 25.93 11.95 -17.25
N VAL A 60 26.08 11.41 -16.04
CA VAL A 60 27.15 10.48 -15.65
C VAL A 60 26.72 9.04 -15.89
N THR A 61 25.56 8.65 -15.37
CA THR A 61 25.11 7.25 -15.45
C THR A 61 24.32 6.94 -16.73
N ASN A 62 23.91 7.97 -17.47
CA ASN A 62 23.07 7.88 -18.65
C ASN A 62 21.74 7.14 -18.39
N ARG A 63 21.24 7.23 -17.16
CA ARG A 63 19.97 6.61 -16.69
C ARG A 63 18.97 7.68 -16.29
N TYR A 64 17.70 7.31 -16.34
CA TYR A 64 16.62 8.12 -15.77
C TYR A 64 16.37 7.68 -14.33
N GLU A 65 16.52 8.60 -13.39
CA GLU A 65 16.31 8.33 -11.98
C GLU A 65 14.82 8.31 -11.61
N ILE A 66 14.49 7.74 -10.45
CA ILE A 66 13.15 7.86 -9.88
C ILE A 66 13.05 9.18 -9.13
N THR A 67 12.07 10.01 -9.47
CA THR A 67 11.81 11.29 -8.83
C THR A 67 10.40 11.38 -8.25
N TRP A 68 10.17 12.39 -7.40
CA TRP A 68 8.87 12.66 -6.80
C TRP A 68 7.96 13.42 -7.76
N THR A 69 6.71 12.99 -7.84
CA THR A 69 5.71 13.56 -8.75
C THR A 69 4.44 13.99 -8.02
N LYS A 70 3.67 14.86 -8.69
CA LYS A 70 2.27 15.15 -8.38
C LYS A 70 1.40 13.93 -8.67
N GLU A 71 0.12 14.02 -8.31
CA GLU A 71 -0.85 12.92 -8.49
C GLU A 71 -1.06 12.54 -9.96
N ASN A 72 -1.02 13.52 -10.85
CA ASN A 72 -1.09 13.36 -12.29
C ASN A 72 0.23 12.85 -12.92
N GLY A 73 1.30 12.74 -12.13
CA GLY A 73 2.62 12.30 -12.59
C GLY A 73 3.56 13.41 -13.08
N GLU A 74 3.14 14.67 -13.02
CA GLU A 74 4.00 15.82 -13.33
C GLU A 74 5.04 16.08 -12.24
N LEU A 75 6.13 16.76 -12.62
CA LEU A 75 7.14 17.21 -11.68
C LEU A 75 6.64 18.38 -10.83
N TYR A 76 7.14 18.43 -9.59
CA TYR A 76 7.01 19.63 -8.78
C TYR A 76 7.88 20.75 -9.34
N GLY A 77 7.38 21.98 -9.33
CA GLY A 77 8.14 23.16 -9.69
C GLY A 77 9.18 23.54 -8.61
N PRO A 78 10.11 24.46 -8.93
CA PRO A 78 11.08 24.97 -7.97
C PRO A 78 10.38 25.58 -6.75
N GLY A 79 10.70 25.08 -5.55
CA GLY A 79 10.12 25.56 -4.30
C GLY A 79 8.65 25.14 -4.06
N GLU A 80 8.04 24.39 -4.98
CA GLU A 80 6.68 23.90 -4.79
C GLU A 80 6.63 22.90 -3.62
N GLN A 81 5.66 23.08 -2.73
CA GLN A 81 5.50 22.21 -1.58
C GLN A 81 5.10 20.81 -2.02
N ARG A 82 5.90 19.82 -1.63
CA ARG A 82 5.58 18.40 -1.84
C ARG A 82 4.49 17.96 -0.87
N ARG A 83 3.56 17.16 -1.38
CA ARG A 83 2.57 16.49 -0.53
C ARG A 83 3.24 15.45 0.40
N PRO A 84 2.60 15.11 1.52
CA PRO A 84 3.09 14.02 2.37
C PRO A 84 3.20 12.70 1.61
N ILE A 85 4.25 11.94 1.93
CA ILE A 85 4.41 10.57 1.45
C ILE A 85 3.33 9.72 2.10
N PHE A 86 2.73 8.82 1.33
CA PHE A 86 1.71 7.89 1.81
C PHE A 86 2.11 6.44 1.52
N LYS A 87 2.56 5.72 2.54
CA LYS A 87 3.15 4.37 2.41
C LYS A 87 2.10 3.26 2.57
N CYS A 88 2.46 2.05 2.17
CA CYS A 88 1.59 0.87 2.30
C CYS A 88 1.18 0.57 3.73
N ASN A 89 2.07 0.74 4.70
CA ASN A 89 1.77 0.57 6.12
C ASN A 89 0.79 1.63 6.63
N GLU A 90 0.89 2.87 6.15
CA GLU A 90 -0.07 3.94 6.47
C GLU A 90 -1.44 3.64 5.85
N TRP A 91 -1.49 3.18 4.60
CA TRP A 91 -2.74 2.72 3.98
C TRP A 91 -3.40 1.59 4.77
N THR A 92 -2.61 0.60 5.19
CA THR A 92 -3.11 -0.52 5.99
C THR A 92 -3.68 -0.03 7.34
N ALA A 93 -2.96 0.86 8.02
CA ALA A 93 -3.36 1.37 9.33
C ALA A 93 -4.58 2.31 9.25
N GLN A 94 -4.64 3.18 8.25
CA GLN A 94 -5.66 4.24 8.14
C GLN A 94 -6.91 3.82 7.37
N HIS A 95 -6.81 2.84 6.46
CA HIS A 95 -7.92 2.40 5.62
C HIS A 95 -8.28 0.93 5.85
N ALA A 96 -7.34 0.01 5.63
CA ALA A 96 -7.64 -1.43 5.60
C ALA A 96 -8.17 -1.96 6.94
N ILE A 97 -7.43 -1.73 8.03
CA ILE A 97 -7.78 -2.21 9.36
C ILE A 97 -9.13 -1.61 9.82
N PRO A 98 -9.36 -0.29 9.77
CA PRO A 98 -10.65 0.30 10.13
C PRO A 98 -11.81 -0.17 9.26
N ALA A 99 -11.60 -0.42 7.96
CA ALA A 99 -12.64 -0.92 7.08
C ALA A 99 -13.07 -2.35 7.46
N LEU A 100 -12.11 -3.24 7.73
CA LEU A 100 -12.39 -4.62 8.14
C LEU A 100 -13.04 -4.68 9.53
N GLN A 101 -12.64 -3.79 10.45
CA GLN A 101 -13.25 -3.68 11.78
C GLN A 101 -14.70 -3.18 11.71
N ARG A 102 -14.95 -2.11 10.95
CA ARG A 102 -16.32 -1.59 10.74
C ARG A 102 -17.24 -2.60 10.06
N ALA A 103 -16.69 -3.45 9.18
CA ALA A 103 -17.43 -4.54 8.55
C ALA A 103 -17.66 -5.77 9.45
N GLY A 104 -17.14 -5.76 10.69
CA GLY A 104 -17.24 -6.87 11.64
C GLY A 104 -16.40 -8.10 11.28
N ILE A 105 -15.52 -7.98 10.27
CA ILE A 105 -14.66 -9.06 9.79
C ILE A 105 -13.44 -9.20 10.72
N LEU A 106 -12.70 -8.11 10.91
CA LEU A 106 -11.55 -8.10 11.81
C LEU A 106 -12.03 -7.76 13.23
N ARG A 107 -11.88 -8.72 14.13
CA ARG A 107 -12.26 -8.59 15.53
C ARG A 107 -11.02 -8.43 16.39
N PRO A 108 -10.90 -7.35 17.18
CA PRO A 108 -9.79 -7.19 18.13
C PRO A 108 -9.71 -8.38 19.10
N TRP A 109 -8.55 -8.54 19.72
CA TRP A 109 -8.42 -9.42 20.87
C TRP A 109 -9.27 -8.88 22.02
N SER A 110 -10.09 -9.74 22.62
CA SER A 110 -10.85 -9.46 23.84
C SER A 110 -9.96 -9.39 25.05
#